data_AF-A0A955V5L9-F1
#
_entry.id   AF-A0A955V5L9-F1
#
_cell.length_a   1.000
_cell.length_b   1.000
_cell.length_c   1.000
_cell.angle_alpha   90.00
_cell.angle_beta   90.00
_cell.angle_gamma   90.00
#
_symmetry.space_group_name_H-M   'P 1'
#
loop_
_entity.id
_entity.type
_entity.pdbx_description
1 polymer ?
#
loop_
_entity_poly.entity_id
_entity_poly.type
_entity_poly.pdbx_seq_one_letter_code
_entity_poly.pdbx_strand_id
1 'polypeptide(L)'
;MNVTIEELTPFDRSAQWRLHHAYWAQRGVDAWKSGEVPHLSTSNYATAGQHARLFAATVEDLVARGALGADDLVWMLEGGCGNGRFAVNFLRALELHDEALFRRTRYLMSDYSEKNLGEVVAQPHVKPWIERGAIVPAIYDMRDPQRVRLRDGGALTHPLAFFVSSYVSCVLPMKHLQRRGDGSWHELMVAIRADVDVADGASERFLADLEADATRYNLLKNLELHFDWGEVDLDTLFEGEMHAGVVRAILGDAEELTVGYPYGFFDFLRDVQPLLLDGGVVLTNDYGSVSREKLLGRLERRPQMYGNSLAQDINFAVYDGLSPVTGWDVLRSHSELDSVHAAAVCAKGFGPRAREVFAAEYERRRPSDDLLDYAAAARGYVQKKDFSRALRFFLRCIELDPDDPELRYRAGEVALDAGHYAVAVDELLRGFDLDVAMAWDFDFQLGRAYTLLGEHDKALDWYGRSLAREDHPVTLTNIGVLHAHGGRFAEAHRHYTRALALDPHYERARDRLATLKDLVWEEAVKGFEAAAGAPSAASKG
;
A
#
# COMPACT_ATOMS: atom_id res chain seq x y z
N MET A 1 -14.22 0.52 -38.30
CA MET A 1 -14.69 -0.88 -38.39
C MET A 1 -13.91 -1.65 -37.34
N ASN A 2 -14.53 -2.53 -36.57
CA ASN A 2 -13.81 -3.26 -35.52
C ASN A 2 -12.92 -4.33 -36.18
N VAL A 3 -11.60 -4.14 -36.15
CA VAL A 3 -10.61 -5.01 -36.76
C VAL A 3 -9.95 -5.84 -35.67
N THR A 4 -9.68 -7.12 -35.96
CA THR A 4 -8.83 -7.95 -35.09
C THR A 4 -7.40 -7.41 -35.14
N ILE A 5 -6.95 -6.83 -34.04
CA ILE A 5 -5.59 -6.31 -33.90
C ILE A 5 -4.62 -7.36 -33.35
N GLU A 6 -5.16 -8.36 -32.64
CA GLU A 6 -4.44 -9.55 -32.23
C GLU A 6 -5.35 -10.76 -32.38
N GLU A 7 -4.91 -11.74 -33.16
CA GLU A 7 -5.60 -13.03 -33.30
C GLU A 7 -5.57 -13.82 -32.00
N LEU A 8 -6.35 -14.90 -31.93
CA LEU A 8 -6.47 -15.74 -30.76
C LEU A 8 -5.09 -16.28 -30.29
N THR A 9 -4.57 -15.71 -29.20
CA THR A 9 -3.22 -15.94 -28.66
C THR A 9 -3.32 -16.40 -27.21
N PRO A 10 -2.40 -17.24 -26.69
CA PRO A 10 -2.40 -17.60 -25.27
C PRO A 10 -2.42 -16.36 -24.39
N PHE A 11 -3.31 -16.34 -23.39
CA PHE A 11 -3.58 -15.14 -22.61
C PHE A 11 -2.32 -14.53 -21.99
N ASP A 12 -1.41 -15.37 -21.47
CA ASP A 12 -0.13 -14.98 -20.86
C ASP A 12 0.89 -14.41 -21.84
N ARG A 13 0.61 -14.46 -23.15
CA ARG A 13 1.44 -13.94 -24.24
C ARG A 13 0.79 -12.81 -25.02
N SER A 14 -0.42 -12.40 -24.63
CA SER A 14 -1.18 -11.38 -25.36
C SER A 14 -0.59 -9.97 -25.19
N ALA A 15 -0.90 -9.04 -26.10
CA ALA A 15 -0.45 -7.65 -26.00
C ALA A 15 -0.96 -6.93 -24.74
N GLN A 16 -1.97 -7.45 -24.05
CA GLN A 16 -2.37 -6.94 -22.74
C GLN A 16 -1.21 -6.97 -21.73
N TRP A 17 -0.32 -7.97 -21.79
CA TRP A 17 0.86 -8.06 -20.93
C TRP A 17 1.95 -7.06 -21.32
N ARG A 18 2.12 -6.77 -22.62
CA ARG A 18 2.99 -5.68 -23.09
C ARG A 18 2.50 -4.34 -22.55
N LEU A 19 1.21 -4.06 -22.66
CA LEU A 19 0.57 -2.86 -22.13
C LEU A 19 0.66 -2.76 -20.60
N HIS A 20 0.46 -3.88 -19.89
CA HIS A 20 0.68 -3.96 -18.45
C HIS A 20 2.12 -3.56 -18.07
N HIS A 21 3.13 -4.08 -18.77
CA HIS A 21 4.52 -3.71 -18.50
C HIS A 21 4.81 -2.23 -18.82
N ALA A 22 4.26 -1.73 -19.92
CA ALA A 22 4.39 -0.32 -20.29
C ALA A 22 3.73 0.60 -19.24
N TYR A 23 2.57 0.23 -18.69
CA TYR A 23 1.91 0.97 -17.61
C TYR A 23 2.84 1.11 -16.40
N TRP A 24 3.41 0.02 -15.90
CA TRP A 24 4.31 0.08 -14.73
C TRP A 24 5.63 0.80 -15.00
N ALA A 25 6.16 0.72 -16.22
CA ALA A 25 7.35 1.46 -16.63
C ALA A 25 7.10 2.98 -16.64
N GLN A 26 5.86 3.41 -16.89
CA GLN A 26 5.50 4.81 -17.05
C GLN A 26 4.75 5.42 -15.87
N ARG A 27 4.08 4.63 -15.03
CA ARG A 27 3.20 5.19 -14.00
C ARG A 27 3.95 5.67 -12.76
N GLY A 28 4.94 4.89 -12.30
CA GLY A 28 5.68 5.21 -11.07
C GLY A 28 4.79 5.19 -9.82
N VAL A 29 5.15 5.99 -8.81
CA VAL A 29 4.50 6.01 -7.49
C VAL A 29 3.04 6.49 -7.56
N ASP A 30 2.68 7.21 -8.63
CA ASP A 30 1.33 7.73 -8.82
C ASP A 30 0.27 6.64 -8.94
N ALA A 31 0.65 5.40 -9.31
CA ALA A 31 -0.26 4.25 -9.29
C ALA A 31 -0.95 4.06 -7.93
N TRP A 32 -0.22 4.32 -6.84
CA TRP A 32 -0.74 4.19 -5.48
C TRP A 32 -1.28 5.52 -4.92
N LYS A 33 -0.66 6.66 -5.25
CA LYS A 33 -1.10 7.98 -4.76
C LYS A 33 -2.48 8.36 -5.28
N SER A 34 -2.79 8.03 -6.53
CA SER A 34 -4.11 8.31 -7.13
C SER A 34 -5.18 7.29 -6.75
N GLY A 35 -4.83 6.24 -5.99
CA GLY A 35 -5.74 5.17 -5.63
C GLY A 35 -6.11 4.22 -6.77
N GLU A 36 -5.36 4.22 -7.89
CA GLU A 36 -5.59 3.29 -9.00
C GLU A 36 -5.29 1.84 -8.59
N VAL A 37 -4.26 1.66 -7.78
CA VAL A 37 -3.81 0.37 -7.27
C VAL A 37 -3.99 0.30 -5.75
N PRO A 38 -4.84 -0.61 -5.24
CA PRO A 38 -5.00 -0.86 -3.81
C PRO A 38 -3.68 -1.36 -3.20
N HIS A 39 -3.31 -0.84 -2.04
CA HIS A 39 -2.07 -1.24 -1.35
C HIS A 39 -2.17 -1.27 0.18
N LEU A 40 -3.19 -0.65 0.77
CA LEU A 40 -3.29 -0.49 2.22
C LEU A 40 -3.45 -1.84 2.96
N SER A 41 -4.09 -2.84 2.35
CA SER A 41 -4.27 -4.16 2.96
C SER A 41 -2.95 -4.90 3.20
N THR A 42 -1.94 -4.65 2.38
CA THR A 42 -0.64 -5.34 2.44
C THR A 42 0.50 -4.46 2.92
N SER A 43 0.37 -3.13 2.82
CA SER A 43 1.41 -2.18 3.25
C SER A 43 1.19 -1.60 4.66
N ASN A 44 0.12 -2.00 5.37
CA ASN A 44 -0.14 -1.53 6.72
C ASN A 44 0.84 -2.12 7.75
N TYR A 45 0.85 -1.55 8.94
CA TYR A 45 1.79 -1.94 9.98
C TYR A 45 1.49 -3.32 10.55
N ALA A 46 0.22 -3.68 10.74
CA ALA A 46 -0.16 -5.01 11.24
C ALA A 46 0.41 -6.15 10.35
N THR A 47 0.22 -6.03 9.03
CA THR A 47 0.81 -6.95 8.05
C THR A 47 2.33 -6.90 8.11
N ALA A 48 2.96 -5.73 8.10
CA ALA A 48 4.41 -5.63 8.14
C ALA A 48 5.02 -6.23 9.43
N GLY A 49 4.38 -6.03 10.58
CA GLY A 49 4.81 -6.60 11.87
C GLY A 49 4.62 -8.11 11.94
N GLN A 50 3.56 -8.64 11.32
CA GLN A 50 3.39 -10.07 11.12
C GLN A 50 4.60 -10.68 10.38
N HIS A 51 5.00 -10.04 9.28
CA HIS A 51 6.11 -10.50 8.45
C HIS A 51 7.45 -10.33 9.17
N ALA A 52 7.62 -9.25 9.95
CA ALA A 52 8.83 -9.00 10.75
C ALA A 52 9.03 -10.07 11.84
N ARG A 53 7.95 -10.56 12.47
CA ARG A 53 8.03 -11.66 13.45
C ARG A 53 8.41 -12.99 12.79
N LEU A 54 7.86 -13.31 11.62
CA LEU A 54 8.25 -14.51 10.88
C LEU A 54 9.71 -14.42 10.39
N PHE A 55 10.14 -13.24 9.96
CA PHE A 55 11.54 -12.98 9.63
C PHE A 55 12.46 -13.21 10.84
N ALA A 56 12.14 -12.64 12.00
CA ALA A 56 12.92 -12.84 13.22
C ALA A 56 13.03 -14.32 13.60
N ALA A 57 11.91 -15.05 13.59
CA ALA A 57 11.89 -16.48 13.84
C ALA A 57 12.70 -17.30 12.81
N THR A 58 12.69 -16.89 11.55
CA THR A 58 13.52 -17.50 10.50
C THR A 58 15.00 -17.28 10.79
N VAL A 59 15.38 -16.08 11.23
CA VAL A 59 16.77 -15.77 11.59
C VAL A 59 17.21 -16.56 12.83
N GLU A 60 16.35 -16.71 13.84
CA GLU A 60 16.60 -17.59 15.00
C GLU A 60 16.92 -19.02 14.55
N ASP A 61 16.09 -19.58 13.66
CA ASP A 61 16.27 -20.93 13.14
C ASP A 61 17.54 -21.08 12.28
N LEU A 62 17.88 -20.07 11.49
CA LEU A 62 19.11 -20.01 10.68
C LEU A 62 20.36 -19.98 11.57
N VAL A 63 20.34 -19.20 12.65
CA VAL A 63 21.43 -19.16 13.64
C VAL A 63 21.55 -20.50 14.37
N ALA A 64 20.42 -21.06 14.81
CA ALA A 64 20.41 -22.33 15.55
C ALA A 64 20.98 -23.50 14.75
N ARG A 65 20.80 -23.50 13.41
CA ARG A 65 21.37 -24.53 12.52
C ARG A 65 22.77 -24.21 11.98
N GLY A 66 23.34 -23.06 12.33
CA GLY A 66 24.66 -22.62 11.86
C GLY A 66 24.70 -22.17 10.41
N ALA A 67 23.56 -21.89 9.78
CA ALA A 67 23.48 -21.31 8.44
C ALA A 67 23.79 -19.80 8.43
N LEU A 68 23.74 -19.16 9.60
CA LEU A 68 24.03 -17.74 9.80
C LEU A 68 24.70 -17.55 11.17
N GLY A 69 25.73 -16.71 11.26
CA GLY A 69 26.34 -16.33 12.54
C GLY A 69 25.42 -15.44 13.39
N ALA A 70 25.59 -15.50 14.71
CA ALA A 70 24.83 -14.68 15.65
C ALA A 70 25.03 -13.17 15.47
N ASP A 71 26.17 -12.76 14.91
CA ASP A 71 26.55 -11.35 14.68
C ASP A 71 26.62 -10.98 13.18
N ASP A 72 26.36 -11.93 12.28
CA ASP A 72 26.42 -11.69 10.84
C ASP A 72 25.34 -10.70 10.38
N LEU A 73 25.64 -9.93 9.32
CA LEU A 73 24.62 -9.13 8.65
C LEU A 73 23.55 -10.04 8.02
N VAL A 74 22.30 -9.64 8.17
CA VAL A 74 21.15 -10.39 7.67
C VAL A 74 20.54 -9.67 6.49
N TRP A 75 20.55 -10.32 5.33
CA TRP A 75 20.03 -9.75 4.10
C TRP A 75 18.64 -10.31 3.81
N MET A 76 17.70 -9.43 3.50
CA MET A 76 16.38 -9.81 3.00
C MET A 76 16.02 -8.98 1.77
N LEU A 77 15.15 -9.51 0.91
CA LEU A 77 14.73 -8.85 -0.31
C LEU A 77 13.21 -8.75 -0.40
N GLU A 78 12.71 -7.56 -0.70
CA GLU A 78 11.31 -7.30 -1.04
C GLU A 78 11.18 -7.14 -2.55
N GLY A 79 10.46 -8.06 -3.20
CA GLY A 79 10.09 -7.93 -4.61
C GLY A 79 8.83 -7.09 -4.77
N GLY A 80 8.93 -5.96 -5.49
CA GLY A 80 7.80 -5.08 -5.78
C GLY A 80 7.44 -4.14 -4.62
N CYS A 81 8.31 -3.17 -4.32
CA CYS A 81 8.19 -2.33 -3.13
C CYS A 81 7.02 -1.32 -3.14
N GLY A 82 6.33 -1.17 -4.28
CA GLY A 82 5.21 -0.25 -4.41
C GLY A 82 5.60 1.18 -4.07
N ASN A 83 4.96 1.78 -3.06
CA ASN A 83 5.31 3.14 -2.58
C ASN A 83 6.32 3.15 -1.40
N GLY A 84 6.91 2.00 -1.06
CA GLY A 84 7.89 1.84 0.02
C GLY A 84 7.32 1.85 1.45
N ARG A 85 5.99 1.96 1.61
CA ARG A 85 5.36 1.98 2.94
C ARG A 85 5.53 0.66 3.69
N PHE A 86 5.45 -0.48 3.00
CA PHE A 86 5.65 -1.80 3.61
C PHE A 86 7.06 -1.93 4.20
N ALA A 87 8.11 -1.64 3.42
CA ALA A 87 9.50 -1.68 3.89
C ALA A 87 9.72 -0.85 5.16
N VAL A 88 9.21 0.38 5.19
CA VAL A 88 9.31 1.26 6.36
C VAL A 88 8.59 0.68 7.58
N ASN A 89 7.34 0.21 7.40
CA ASN A 89 6.58 -0.39 8.47
C ASN A 89 7.22 -1.68 8.99
N PHE A 90 7.79 -2.49 8.09
CA PHE A 90 8.49 -3.72 8.45
C PHE A 90 9.70 -3.41 9.31
N LEU A 91 10.53 -2.45 8.91
CA LEU A 91 11.73 -2.08 9.66
C LEU A 91 11.41 -1.46 11.02
N ARG A 92 10.34 -0.66 11.13
CA ARG A 92 9.83 -0.17 12.43
C ARG A 92 9.38 -1.31 13.32
N ALA A 93 8.57 -2.22 12.78
CA ALA A 93 8.08 -3.35 13.55
C ALA A 93 9.23 -4.25 14.00
N LEU A 94 10.25 -4.44 13.15
CA LEU A 94 11.46 -5.16 13.50
C LEU A 94 12.27 -4.44 14.58
N GLU A 95 12.49 -3.12 14.47
CA GLU A 95 13.21 -2.31 15.47
C GLU A 95 12.52 -2.39 16.85
N LEU A 96 11.19 -2.38 16.88
CA LEU A 96 10.41 -2.52 18.11
C LEU A 96 10.37 -3.96 18.66
N HIS A 97 10.37 -4.96 17.78
CA HIS A 97 10.32 -6.37 18.18
C HIS A 97 11.68 -6.91 18.64
N ASP A 98 12.73 -6.59 17.89
CA ASP A 98 14.12 -7.01 18.12
C ASP A 98 15.09 -5.97 17.56
N GLU A 99 15.47 -5.01 18.41
CA GLU A 99 16.39 -3.93 18.06
C GLU A 99 17.78 -4.46 17.64
N ALA A 100 18.23 -5.57 18.22
CA ALA A 100 19.54 -6.15 17.91
C ALA A 100 19.54 -6.74 16.50
N LEU A 101 18.49 -7.48 16.14
CA LEU A 101 18.31 -7.99 14.78
C LEU A 101 18.16 -6.84 13.78
N PHE A 102 17.32 -5.84 14.08
CA PHE A 102 17.15 -4.67 13.22
C PHE A 102 18.49 -4.01 12.83
N ARG A 103 19.39 -3.77 13.81
CA ARG A 103 20.69 -3.12 13.56
C ARG A 103 21.56 -3.87 12.55
N ARG A 104 21.44 -5.19 12.48
CA ARG A 104 22.20 -6.05 11.55
C ARG A 104 21.43 -6.44 10.29
N THR A 105 20.18 -6.02 10.14
CA THR A 105 19.40 -6.27 8.91
C THR A 105 19.76 -5.27 7.80
N ARG A 106 19.85 -5.77 6.56
CA ARG A 106 19.90 -4.98 5.33
C ARG A 106 18.70 -5.37 4.48
N TYR A 107 17.78 -4.41 4.32
CA TYR A 107 16.52 -4.60 3.62
C TYR A 107 16.66 -4.17 2.17
N LEU A 108 16.66 -5.12 1.24
CA LEU A 108 16.69 -4.83 -0.19
C LEU A 108 15.28 -4.50 -0.65
N MET A 109 14.96 -3.21 -0.64
CA MET A 109 13.71 -2.69 -1.18
C MET A 109 13.85 -2.59 -2.69
N SER A 110 13.09 -3.38 -3.45
CA SER A 110 13.30 -3.51 -4.88
C SER A 110 12.03 -3.40 -5.72
N ASP A 111 12.21 -2.95 -6.95
CA ASP A 111 11.17 -2.91 -7.98
C ASP A 111 11.81 -3.17 -9.35
N TYR A 112 11.04 -3.72 -10.28
CA TYR A 112 11.51 -3.92 -11.66
C TYR A 112 11.40 -2.61 -12.48
N SER A 113 10.50 -1.71 -12.08
CA SER A 113 10.32 -0.40 -12.69
C SER A 113 11.37 0.58 -12.17
N GLU A 114 12.30 0.98 -13.04
CA GLU A 114 13.31 2.00 -12.72
C GLU A 114 12.67 3.34 -12.33
N LYS A 115 11.56 3.70 -13.00
CA LYS A 115 10.80 4.90 -12.67
C LYS A 115 10.25 4.81 -11.25
N ASN A 116 9.57 3.70 -10.91
CA ASN A 116 9.00 3.55 -9.57
C ASN A 116 10.09 3.61 -8.51
N LEU A 117 11.15 2.81 -8.63
CA LEU A 117 12.24 2.81 -7.66
C LEU A 117 12.87 4.20 -7.51
N GLY A 118 13.11 4.90 -8.63
CA GLY A 118 13.68 6.25 -8.65
C GLY A 118 12.83 7.28 -7.88
N GLU A 119 11.50 7.15 -7.94
CA GLU A 119 10.56 8.02 -7.22
C GLU A 119 10.36 7.60 -5.75
N VAL A 120 10.34 6.30 -5.45
CA VAL A 120 10.16 5.77 -4.08
C VAL A 120 11.31 6.17 -3.17
N VAL A 121 12.55 6.04 -3.65
CA VAL A 121 13.76 6.37 -2.86
C VAL A 121 13.84 7.86 -2.52
N ALA A 122 13.12 8.72 -3.24
CA ALA A 122 13.03 10.14 -2.98
C ALA A 122 11.88 10.51 -2.01
N GLN A 123 11.00 9.56 -1.65
CA GLN A 123 9.88 9.85 -0.76
C GLN A 123 10.38 10.17 0.66
N PRO A 124 9.79 11.19 1.33
CA PRO A 124 10.22 11.60 2.68
C PRO A 124 10.20 10.49 3.73
N HIS A 125 9.29 9.52 3.62
CA HIS A 125 9.20 8.41 4.57
C HIS A 125 10.23 7.31 4.35
N VAL A 126 10.80 7.20 3.14
CA VAL A 126 11.79 6.16 2.78
C VAL A 126 13.22 6.67 2.93
N LYS A 127 13.48 7.90 2.47
CA LYS A 127 14.83 8.48 2.39
C LYS A 127 15.64 8.37 3.69
N PRO A 128 15.09 8.65 4.90
CA PRO A 128 15.85 8.51 6.15
C PRO A 128 16.35 7.08 6.43
N TRP A 129 15.62 6.06 5.98
CA TRP A 129 16.02 4.65 6.17
C TRP A 129 17.15 4.23 5.24
N ILE A 130 17.21 4.83 4.04
CA ILE A 130 18.34 4.68 3.12
C ILE A 130 19.57 5.37 3.70
N GLU A 131 19.43 6.59 4.21
CA GLU A 131 20.54 7.35 4.81
C GLU A 131 21.12 6.67 6.06
N ARG A 132 20.28 5.96 6.84
CA ARG A 132 20.71 5.09 7.96
C ARG A 132 21.35 3.78 7.51
N GLY A 133 21.30 3.44 6.23
CA GLY A 133 21.80 2.17 5.68
C GLY A 133 20.93 0.94 5.99
N ALA A 134 19.69 1.14 6.46
CA ALA A 134 18.75 0.06 6.75
C ALA A 134 18.07 -0.46 5.47
N ILE A 135 17.71 0.46 4.56
CA ILE A 135 17.20 0.14 3.22
C ILE A 135 18.31 0.25 2.17
N VAL A 136 18.41 -0.78 1.33
CA VAL A 136 19.31 -0.85 0.17
C VAL A 136 18.45 -0.92 -1.10
N PRO A 137 18.28 0.18 -1.85
CA PRO A 137 17.47 0.16 -3.07
C PRO A 137 18.10 -0.70 -4.18
N ALA A 138 17.30 -1.53 -4.83
CA ALA A 138 17.75 -2.39 -5.93
C ALA A 138 16.74 -2.47 -7.07
N ILE A 139 17.22 -2.55 -8.31
CA ILE A 139 16.41 -2.97 -9.45
C ILE A 139 16.42 -4.48 -9.50
N TYR A 140 15.23 -5.07 -9.48
CA TYR A 140 15.05 -6.50 -9.42
C TYR A 140 13.80 -6.93 -10.17
N ASP A 141 13.98 -7.85 -11.11
CA ASP A 141 12.89 -8.45 -11.88
C ASP A 141 12.76 -9.92 -11.47
N MET A 142 11.62 -10.29 -10.90
CA MET A 142 11.37 -11.67 -10.45
C MET A 142 11.35 -12.68 -11.60
N ARG A 143 11.25 -12.22 -12.86
CA ARG A 143 11.35 -13.05 -14.06
C ARG A 143 12.80 -13.37 -14.45
N ASP A 144 13.77 -12.69 -13.84
CA ASP A 144 15.21 -12.94 -13.99
C ASP A 144 15.88 -12.86 -12.59
N PRO A 145 15.53 -13.77 -11.68
CA PRO A 145 15.85 -13.63 -10.25
C PRO A 145 17.35 -13.66 -9.94
N GLN A 146 18.19 -14.12 -10.87
CA GLN A 146 19.64 -14.10 -10.71
C GLN A 146 20.24 -12.70 -10.89
N ARG A 147 19.48 -11.74 -11.44
CA ARG A 147 19.94 -10.38 -11.72
C ARG A 147 19.39 -9.37 -10.72
N VAL A 148 20.08 -9.25 -9.58
CA VAL A 148 19.89 -8.14 -8.64
C VAL A 148 20.88 -7.03 -8.98
N ARG A 149 20.38 -5.84 -9.36
CA ARG A 149 21.22 -4.66 -9.60
C ARG A 149 21.02 -3.63 -8.49
N LEU A 150 22.02 -3.49 -7.63
CA LEU A 150 22.03 -2.46 -6.60
C LEU A 150 22.13 -1.07 -7.25
N ARG A 151 21.64 -0.04 -6.56
CA ARG A 151 21.59 1.33 -7.10
C ARG A 151 22.98 1.91 -7.44
N ASP A 152 24.02 1.48 -6.75
CA ASP A 152 25.42 1.84 -7.04
C ASP A 152 26.01 1.08 -8.25
N GLY A 153 25.21 0.22 -8.91
CA GLY A 153 25.63 -0.65 -10.00
C GLY A 153 26.24 -1.97 -9.53
N GLY A 154 26.32 -2.21 -8.22
CA GLY A 154 26.81 -3.47 -7.65
C GLY A 154 25.85 -4.65 -7.85
N ALA A 155 26.38 -5.85 -7.64
CA ALA A 155 25.61 -7.09 -7.58
C ALA A 155 25.34 -7.48 -6.11
N LEU A 156 24.32 -8.30 -5.87
CA LEU A 156 24.12 -8.94 -4.58
C LEU A 156 25.29 -9.90 -4.30
N THR A 157 25.97 -9.71 -3.18
CA THR A 157 27.15 -10.51 -2.78
C THR A 157 26.91 -11.40 -1.56
N HIS A 158 25.73 -11.29 -0.95
CA HIS A 158 25.37 -12.02 0.27
C HIS A 158 24.11 -12.84 0.03
N PRO A 159 24.03 -14.08 0.53
CA PRO A 159 22.81 -14.86 0.47
C PRO A 159 21.71 -14.23 1.34
N LEU A 160 20.46 -14.44 0.92
CA LEU A 160 19.27 -13.90 1.57
C LEU A 160 18.76 -14.88 2.63
N ALA A 161 18.49 -14.37 3.82
CA ALA A 161 17.76 -15.11 4.85
C ALA A 161 16.26 -15.18 4.53
N PHE A 162 15.75 -14.18 3.82
CA PHE A 162 14.31 -14.00 3.63
C PHE A 162 14.01 -13.24 2.34
N PHE A 163 12.97 -13.68 1.64
CA PHE A 163 12.39 -12.98 0.52
C PHE A 163 10.92 -12.74 0.82
N VAL A 164 10.42 -11.55 0.55
CA VAL A 164 9.00 -11.21 0.68
C VAL A 164 8.49 -10.58 -0.61
N SER A 165 7.28 -10.95 -1.04
CA SER A 165 6.55 -10.23 -2.08
C SER A 165 5.08 -10.14 -1.73
N SER A 166 4.53 -8.94 -1.79
CA SER A 166 3.12 -8.69 -1.52
C SER A 166 2.43 -8.15 -2.76
N TYR A 167 1.35 -8.80 -3.19
CA TYR A 167 0.60 -8.43 -4.40
C TYR A 167 1.45 -8.45 -5.69
N VAL A 168 2.36 -9.42 -5.78
CA VAL A 168 3.22 -9.60 -6.96
C VAL A 168 2.90 -10.88 -7.73
N SER A 169 2.51 -11.97 -7.06
CA SER A 169 2.18 -13.20 -7.79
C SER A 169 0.97 -13.02 -8.69
N CYS A 170 0.03 -12.15 -8.33
CA CYS A 170 -1.15 -11.82 -9.13
C CYS A 170 -0.85 -11.04 -10.42
N VAL A 171 0.33 -10.40 -10.50
CA VAL A 171 0.75 -9.55 -11.64
C VAL A 171 1.92 -10.16 -12.44
N LEU A 172 2.29 -11.41 -12.15
CA LEU A 172 3.20 -12.18 -13.00
C LEU A 172 2.43 -13.04 -14.01
N PRO A 173 3.08 -13.48 -15.10
CA PRO A 173 2.47 -14.40 -16.07
C PRO A 173 1.86 -15.63 -15.41
N MET A 174 0.62 -15.94 -15.80
CA MET A 174 -0.17 -17.05 -15.27
C MET A 174 -0.87 -17.76 -16.44
N LYS A 175 -0.90 -19.09 -16.42
CA LYS A 175 -1.69 -19.87 -17.36
C LYS A 175 -3.01 -20.25 -16.73
N HIS A 176 -4.12 -19.92 -17.39
CA HIS A 176 -5.42 -20.44 -17.01
C HIS A 176 -5.62 -21.75 -17.74
N LEU A 177 -5.65 -22.85 -17.00
CA LEU A 177 -5.75 -24.20 -17.55
C LEU A 177 -7.10 -24.81 -17.20
N GLN A 178 -7.66 -25.55 -18.15
CA GLN A 178 -8.86 -26.34 -17.96
C GLN A 178 -8.62 -27.80 -18.34
N ARG A 179 -8.87 -28.70 -17.40
CA ARG A 179 -9.04 -30.12 -17.67
C ARG A 179 -10.52 -30.41 -17.93
N ARG A 180 -10.83 -31.01 -19.07
CA ARG A 180 -12.19 -31.39 -19.46
C ARG A 180 -12.41 -32.88 -19.23
N GLY A 181 -13.65 -33.32 -19.00
CA GLY A 181 -13.96 -34.72 -18.66
C GLY A 181 -13.50 -35.79 -19.66
N ASP A 182 -13.14 -35.42 -20.89
CA ASP A 182 -12.65 -36.33 -21.94
C ASP A 182 -11.15 -36.66 -21.84
N GLY A 183 -10.38 -36.00 -20.98
CA GLY A 183 -8.92 -36.18 -20.96
C GLY A 183 -8.12 -34.93 -21.26
N SER A 184 -8.71 -34.02 -22.05
CA SER A 184 -7.99 -32.96 -22.73
C SER A 184 -7.68 -31.78 -21.81
N TRP A 185 -6.52 -31.17 -22.03
CA TRP A 185 -6.12 -29.92 -21.40
C TRP A 185 -6.28 -28.77 -22.37
N HIS A 186 -6.74 -27.64 -21.84
CA HIS A 186 -6.92 -26.42 -22.61
C HIS A 186 -6.32 -25.24 -21.86
N GLU A 187 -5.77 -24.26 -22.57
CA GLU A 187 -5.36 -22.98 -22.02
C GLU A 187 -6.27 -21.84 -22.49
N LEU A 188 -6.41 -20.80 -21.66
CA LEU A 188 -7.18 -19.61 -22.01
C LEU A 188 -6.46 -18.83 -23.10
N MET A 189 -7.22 -18.51 -24.14
CA MET A 189 -6.79 -17.70 -25.27
C MET A 189 -7.57 -16.40 -25.31
N VAL A 190 -6.97 -15.36 -25.90
CA VAL A 190 -7.62 -14.07 -26.10
C VAL A 190 -7.30 -13.52 -27.48
N ALA A 191 -8.30 -12.91 -28.11
CA ALA A 191 -8.15 -12.06 -29.28
C ALA A 191 -8.52 -10.64 -28.89
N ILE A 192 -7.84 -9.66 -29.48
CA ILE A 192 -8.07 -8.24 -29.23
C ILE A 192 -8.61 -7.59 -30.50
N ARG A 193 -9.69 -6.83 -30.36
CA ARG A 193 -10.31 -6.05 -31.42
C ARG A 193 -10.33 -4.57 -31.06
N ALA A 194 -10.12 -3.74 -32.07
CA ALA A 194 -10.19 -2.29 -31.94
C ALA A 194 -10.69 -1.63 -33.23
N ASP A 195 -11.23 -0.43 -33.10
CA ASP A 195 -11.61 0.40 -34.25
C ASP A 195 -10.36 1.09 -34.83
N VAL A 196 -9.70 0.40 -35.76
CA VAL A 196 -8.48 0.86 -36.44
C VAL A 196 -8.63 0.81 -37.96
N ASP A 197 -7.79 1.56 -38.67
CA ASP A 197 -7.69 1.48 -40.12
C ASP A 197 -7.26 0.06 -40.55
N VAL A 198 -7.74 -0.40 -41.71
CA VAL A 198 -7.42 -1.72 -42.31
C VAL A 198 -6.13 -1.71 -43.12
N ALA A 199 -5.38 -0.60 -43.11
CA ALA A 199 -4.10 -0.49 -43.80
C ALA A 199 -3.02 -1.42 -43.19
N ASP A 200 -2.10 -1.91 -44.03
CA ASP A 200 -1.01 -2.79 -43.59
C ASP A 200 -0.19 -2.15 -42.45
N GLY A 201 0.03 -2.93 -41.39
CA GLY A 201 0.74 -2.51 -40.18
C GLY A 201 -0.04 -1.55 -39.27
N ALA A 202 -1.33 -1.28 -39.54
CA ALA A 202 -2.13 -0.40 -38.67
C ALA A 202 -2.32 -0.99 -37.27
N SER A 203 -2.52 -2.31 -37.14
CA SER A 203 -2.66 -2.99 -35.84
C SER A 203 -1.38 -2.89 -34.99
N GLU A 204 -0.20 -3.10 -35.58
CA GLU A 204 1.08 -2.97 -34.89
C GLU A 204 1.36 -1.53 -34.45
N ARG A 205 1.09 -0.55 -35.33
CA ARG A 205 1.20 0.88 -34.99
C ARG A 205 0.25 1.26 -33.87
N PHE A 206 -0.99 0.79 -33.92
CA PHE A 206 -1.97 1.04 -32.87
C PHE A 206 -1.52 0.50 -31.51
N LEU A 207 -1.03 -0.75 -31.44
CA LEU A 207 -0.48 -1.30 -30.20
C LEU A 207 0.75 -0.52 -29.71
N ALA A 208 1.64 -0.12 -30.62
CA ALA A 208 2.80 0.70 -30.27
C ALA A 208 2.40 2.09 -29.73
N ASP A 209 1.37 2.73 -30.29
CA ASP A 209 0.84 4.00 -29.81
C ASP A 209 0.22 3.85 -28.41
N LEU A 210 -0.50 2.75 -28.16
CA LEU A 210 -1.02 2.44 -26.83
C LEU A 210 0.10 2.19 -25.81
N GLU A 211 1.18 1.54 -26.22
CA GLU A 211 2.36 1.35 -25.35
C GLU A 211 3.08 2.66 -25.06
N ALA A 212 3.12 3.59 -26.01
CA ALA A 212 3.76 4.89 -25.81
C ALA A 212 3.02 5.78 -24.78
N ASP A 213 1.71 5.57 -24.59
CA ASP A 213 0.89 6.24 -23.56
C ASP A 213 0.07 5.21 -22.75
N ALA A 214 0.78 4.31 -22.08
CA ALA A 214 0.15 3.22 -21.33
C ALA A 214 -0.55 3.69 -20.05
N THR A 215 -0.35 4.96 -19.65
CA THR A 215 -1.01 5.58 -18.48
C THR A 215 -2.34 6.25 -18.81
N ARG A 216 -2.73 6.27 -20.09
CA ARG A 216 -4.00 6.83 -20.57
C ARG A 216 -5.20 6.23 -19.82
N TYR A 217 -6.12 7.10 -19.37
CA TYR A 217 -7.30 6.68 -18.61
C TYR A 217 -8.11 5.57 -19.31
N ASN A 218 -8.33 4.46 -18.59
CA ASN A 218 -9.11 3.29 -19.02
C ASN A 218 -8.66 2.60 -20.32
N LEU A 219 -7.37 2.67 -20.65
CA LEU A 219 -6.82 2.07 -21.89
C LEU A 219 -7.23 0.60 -22.07
N LEU A 220 -6.92 -0.28 -21.10
CA LEU A 220 -7.23 -1.71 -21.23
C LEU A 220 -8.74 -1.99 -21.24
N LYS A 221 -9.53 -1.18 -20.50
CA LYS A 221 -10.99 -1.33 -20.44
C LYS A 221 -11.69 -0.95 -21.75
N ASN A 222 -11.01 -0.20 -22.62
CA ASN A 222 -11.54 0.23 -23.91
C ASN A 222 -11.19 -0.74 -25.05
N LEU A 223 -10.41 -1.79 -24.79
CA LEU A 223 -10.14 -2.84 -25.77
C LEU A 223 -11.30 -3.85 -25.80
N GLU A 224 -11.73 -4.26 -26.99
CA GLU A 224 -12.66 -5.38 -27.12
C GLU A 224 -11.89 -6.69 -27.04
N LEU A 225 -12.20 -7.48 -26.01
CA LEU A 225 -11.54 -8.77 -25.75
C LEU A 225 -12.49 -9.92 -26.04
N HIS A 226 -12.03 -10.89 -26.84
CA HIS A 226 -12.73 -12.14 -27.08
C HIS A 226 -11.91 -13.30 -26.52
N PHE A 227 -12.47 -14.01 -25.53
CA PHE A 227 -11.81 -15.15 -24.88
C PHE A 227 -12.30 -16.47 -25.47
N ASP A 228 -11.40 -17.45 -25.56
CA ASP A 228 -11.70 -18.83 -25.96
C ASP A 228 -10.71 -19.80 -25.28
N TRP A 229 -10.84 -21.10 -25.54
CA TRP A 229 -9.99 -22.16 -24.98
C TRP A 229 -9.28 -22.94 -26.09
N GLY A 230 -7.96 -22.92 -26.10
CA GLY A 230 -7.12 -23.69 -27.03
C GLY A 230 -6.65 -24.99 -26.41
N GLU A 231 -6.69 -26.10 -27.15
CA GLU A 231 -6.18 -27.40 -26.69
C GLU A 231 -4.65 -27.37 -26.56
N VAL A 232 -4.13 -27.95 -25.49
CA VAL A 232 -2.69 -28.04 -25.18
C VAL A 232 -2.32 -29.40 -24.62
N ASP A 233 -1.05 -29.77 -24.75
CA ASP A 233 -0.47 -30.92 -24.06
C ASP A 233 0.25 -30.45 -22.80
N LEU A 234 -0.24 -30.87 -21.63
CA LEU A 234 0.31 -30.48 -20.33
C LEU A 234 1.79 -30.87 -20.17
N ASP A 235 2.23 -31.98 -20.77
CA ASP A 235 3.60 -32.49 -20.64
C ASP A 235 4.63 -31.68 -21.42
N THR A 236 4.19 -30.93 -22.42
CA THR A 236 5.06 -30.11 -23.28
C THR A 236 4.80 -28.61 -23.14
N LEU A 237 3.77 -28.23 -22.37
CA LEU A 237 3.36 -26.83 -22.18
C LEU A 237 4.38 -25.99 -21.39
N PHE A 238 5.13 -26.62 -20.49
CA PHE A 238 6.10 -25.97 -19.60
C PHE A 238 7.51 -26.54 -19.82
N GLU A 239 8.51 -25.76 -19.42
CA GLU A 239 9.88 -26.27 -19.35
C GLU A 239 10.05 -27.18 -18.12
N GLY A 240 10.51 -28.41 -18.36
CA GLY A 240 10.73 -29.41 -17.32
C GLY A 240 9.45 -30.01 -16.72
N GLU A 241 9.62 -30.89 -15.73
CA GLU A 241 8.52 -31.71 -15.21
C GLU A 241 7.79 -31.07 -14.01
N MET A 242 8.36 -30.02 -13.40
CA MET A 242 7.84 -29.41 -12.18
C MET A 242 6.40 -28.95 -12.36
N HIS A 243 6.13 -28.16 -13.41
CA HIS A 243 4.82 -27.53 -13.55
C HIS A 243 3.71 -28.54 -13.85
N ALA A 244 3.94 -29.45 -14.78
CA ALA A 244 2.99 -30.52 -15.09
C ALA A 244 2.74 -31.41 -13.87
N GLY A 245 3.79 -31.73 -13.10
CA GLY A 245 3.67 -32.47 -11.84
C GLY A 245 2.81 -31.75 -10.80
N VAL A 246 3.02 -30.45 -10.60
CA VAL A 246 2.25 -29.65 -9.63
C VAL A 246 0.79 -29.56 -10.04
N VAL A 247 0.50 -29.27 -11.32
CA VAL A 247 -0.88 -29.22 -11.84
C VAL A 247 -1.59 -30.57 -11.62
N ARG A 248 -0.91 -31.69 -11.85
CA ARG A 248 -1.45 -33.04 -11.59
C ARG A 248 -1.67 -33.31 -10.10
N ALA A 249 -0.74 -32.89 -9.24
CA ALA A 249 -0.88 -33.06 -7.80
C ALA A 249 -2.11 -32.31 -7.25
N ILE A 250 -2.39 -31.11 -7.78
CA ILE A 250 -3.58 -30.32 -7.43
C ILE A 250 -4.86 -30.96 -7.99
N LEU A 251 -4.82 -31.45 -9.24
CA LEU A 251 -5.93 -32.16 -9.88
C LEU A 251 -6.38 -33.35 -9.03
N GLY A 252 -5.45 -34.18 -8.56
CA GLY A 252 -5.75 -35.43 -7.85
C GLY A 252 -6.70 -36.31 -8.68
N ASP A 253 -7.79 -36.75 -8.06
CA ASP A 253 -8.80 -37.61 -8.70
C ASP A 253 -9.90 -36.85 -9.47
N ALA A 254 -9.81 -35.51 -9.58
CA ALA A 254 -10.85 -34.73 -10.24
C ALA A 254 -10.83 -34.95 -11.76
N GLU A 255 -12.00 -35.15 -12.37
CA GLU A 255 -12.14 -35.27 -13.83
C GLU A 255 -12.09 -33.91 -14.54
N GLU A 256 -12.52 -32.85 -13.85
CA GLU A 256 -12.54 -31.48 -14.38
C GLU A 256 -11.96 -30.49 -13.36
N LEU A 257 -11.12 -29.59 -13.88
CA LEU A 257 -10.39 -28.59 -13.09
C LEU A 257 -10.25 -27.32 -13.92
N THR A 258 -10.46 -26.16 -13.32
CA THR A 258 -10.05 -24.86 -13.88
C THR A 258 -9.13 -24.16 -12.89
N VAL A 259 -7.90 -23.89 -13.30
CA VAL A 259 -6.86 -23.31 -12.44
C VAL A 259 -6.15 -22.16 -13.12
N GLY A 260 -6.10 -21.01 -12.45
CA GLY A 260 -5.11 -19.98 -12.74
C GLY A 260 -3.78 -20.41 -12.12
N TYR A 261 -2.92 -21.01 -12.92
CA TYR A 261 -1.66 -21.60 -12.48
C TYR A 261 -0.53 -20.55 -12.57
N PRO A 262 0.01 -20.08 -11.43
CA PRO A 262 0.97 -18.96 -11.36
C PRO A 262 2.39 -19.42 -11.73
N TYR A 263 2.56 -19.95 -12.95
CA TYR A 263 3.81 -20.57 -13.38
C TYR A 263 4.99 -19.60 -13.31
N GLY A 264 4.82 -18.31 -13.66
CA GLY A 264 5.90 -17.33 -13.60
C GLY A 264 6.40 -17.09 -12.18
N PHE A 265 5.53 -17.17 -11.16
CA PHE A 265 5.96 -17.13 -9.77
C PHE A 265 6.63 -18.43 -9.33
N PHE A 266 6.24 -19.58 -9.88
CA PHE A 266 6.86 -20.87 -9.55
C PHE A 266 8.22 -21.05 -10.23
N ASP A 267 8.41 -20.51 -11.43
CA ASP A 267 9.73 -20.33 -12.06
C ASP A 267 10.62 -19.48 -11.17
N PHE A 268 10.11 -18.34 -10.68
CA PHE A 268 10.81 -17.52 -9.69
C PHE A 268 11.19 -18.33 -8.44
N LEU A 269 10.26 -19.10 -7.85
CA LEU A 269 10.56 -19.94 -6.68
C LEU A 269 11.68 -20.93 -6.95
N ARG A 270 11.73 -21.55 -8.13
CA ARG A 270 12.83 -22.44 -8.54
C ARG A 270 14.15 -21.69 -8.65
N ASP A 271 14.11 -20.55 -9.32
CA ASP A 271 15.33 -19.86 -9.75
C ASP A 271 15.90 -18.92 -8.68
N VAL A 272 15.15 -18.58 -7.62
CA VAL A 272 15.65 -17.78 -6.49
C VAL A 272 16.42 -18.61 -5.46
N GLN A 273 16.24 -19.94 -5.42
CA GLN A 273 16.85 -20.81 -4.40
C GLN A 273 18.37 -20.62 -4.24
N PRO A 274 19.17 -20.44 -5.32
CA PRO A 274 20.62 -20.22 -5.19
C PRO A 274 21.00 -18.91 -4.47
N LEU A 275 20.07 -17.95 -4.37
CA LEU A 275 20.28 -16.71 -3.64
C LEU A 275 19.93 -16.82 -2.16
N LEU A 276 19.29 -17.90 -1.71
CA LEU A 276 18.85 -18.07 -0.33
C LEU A 276 19.90 -18.82 0.51
N LEU A 277 19.94 -18.53 1.80
CA LEU A 277 20.60 -19.38 2.78
C LEU A 277 19.92 -20.76 2.86
N ASP A 278 20.65 -21.77 3.35
CA ASP A 278 20.07 -23.07 3.67
C ASP A 278 19.07 -22.93 4.83
N GLY A 279 17.78 -22.92 4.51
CA GLY A 279 16.70 -22.60 5.45
C GLY A 279 16.10 -21.20 5.26
N GLY A 280 16.57 -20.45 4.26
CA GLY A 280 15.97 -19.19 3.84
C GLY A 280 14.54 -19.40 3.33
N VAL A 281 13.71 -18.38 3.53
CA VAL A 281 12.27 -18.45 3.31
C VAL A 281 11.86 -17.48 2.22
N VAL A 282 11.03 -17.95 1.29
CA VAL A 282 10.28 -17.09 0.38
C VAL A 282 8.84 -16.99 0.88
N LEU A 283 8.42 -15.80 1.26
CA LEU A 283 7.07 -15.51 1.69
C LEU A 283 6.35 -14.68 0.62
N THR A 284 5.14 -15.09 0.27
CA THR A 284 4.27 -14.33 -0.62
C THR A 284 2.88 -14.20 -0.04
N ASN A 285 2.23 -13.07 -0.30
CA ASN A 285 0.84 -12.84 0.07
C ASN A 285 0.08 -12.10 -1.03
N ASP A 286 -1.12 -12.59 -1.30
CA ASP A 286 -1.95 -12.18 -2.43
C ASP A 286 -3.43 -12.38 -2.11
N TYR A 287 -4.29 -11.70 -2.86
CA TYR A 287 -5.74 -11.92 -2.78
C TYR A 287 -6.13 -13.17 -3.56
N GLY A 288 -7.25 -13.79 -3.18
CA GLY A 288 -7.83 -14.89 -3.93
C GLY A 288 -8.57 -15.90 -3.06
N SER A 289 -8.14 -17.16 -3.10
CA SER A 289 -8.77 -18.24 -2.31
C SER A 289 -7.76 -19.25 -1.80
N VAL A 290 -8.15 -20.03 -0.80
CA VAL A 290 -7.37 -21.15 -0.23
C VAL A 290 -8.03 -22.51 -0.45
N SER A 291 -9.23 -22.53 -1.05
CA SER A 291 -10.06 -23.73 -1.16
C SER A 291 -9.82 -24.45 -2.48
N ARG A 292 -9.48 -25.74 -2.38
CA ARG A 292 -9.37 -26.64 -3.54
C ARG A 292 -10.70 -26.81 -4.26
N GLU A 293 -11.83 -26.71 -3.56
CA GLU A 293 -13.16 -26.84 -4.17
C GLU A 293 -13.41 -25.76 -5.22
N LYS A 294 -12.84 -24.55 -5.05
CA LYS A 294 -12.93 -23.46 -6.03
C LYS A 294 -12.09 -23.65 -7.30
N LEU A 295 -11.35 -24.76 -7.40
CA LEU A 295 -10.65 -25.18 -8.62
C LEU A 295 -11.46 -26.19 -9.44
N LEU A 296 -12.45 -26.85 -8.83
CA LEU A 296 -13.15 -27.98 -9.46
C LEU A 296 -14.15 -27.49 -10.52
N GLY A 297 -14.25 -28.26 -11.61
CA GLY A 297 -15.17 -28.00 -12.71
C GLY A 297 -14.67 -26.96 -13.72
N ARG A 298 -15.57 -26.55 -14.61
CA ARG A 298 -15.32 -25.58 -15.68
C ARG A 298 -15.78 -24.19 -15.26
N LEU A 299 -14.84 -23.34 -14.88
CA LEU A 299 -15.11 -21.97 -14.44
C LEU A 299 -14.68 -20.97 -15.52
N GLU A 300 -15.50 -19.96 -15.76
CA GLU A 300 -15.03 -18.77 -16.46
C GLU A 300 -14.36 -17.84 -15.45
N ARG A 301 -13.07 -17.59 -15.65
CA ARG A 301 -12.32 -16.60 -14.87
C ARG A 301 -11.88 -15.48 -15.79
N ARG A 302 -12.09 -14.24 -15.36
CA ARG A 302 -11.62 -13.06 -16.08
C ARG A 302 -10.58 -12.34 -15.22
N PRO A 303 -9.45 -11.90 -15.80
CA PRO A 303 -8.48 -11.07 -15.10
C PRO A 303 -9.16 -9.81 -14.57
N GLN A 304 -8.72 -9.38 -13.38
CA GLN A 304 -9.08 -8.07 -12.84
C GLN A 304 -8.13 -7.01 -13.40
N MET A 305 -8.56 -5.75 -13.34
CA MET A 305 -7.78 -4.62 -13.81
C MET A 305 -7.73 -3.52 -12.74
N TYR A 306 -6.52 -3.09 -12.39
CA TYR A 306 -6.27 -1.94 -11.51
C TYR A 306 -5.43 -0.92 -12.29
N GLY A 307 -5.94 0.30 -12.46
CA GLY A 307 -5.40 1.21 -13.48
C GLY A 307 -5.43 0.56 -14.87
N ASN A 308 -4.29 0.55 -15.57
CA ASN A 308 -4.06 -0.24 -16.79
C ASN A 308 -3.12 -1.42 -16.56
N SER A 309 -3.17 -2.02 -15.37
CA SER A 309 -2.47 -3.27 -15.05
C SER A 309 -3.44 -4.44 -14.93
N LEU A 310 -3.05 -5.59 -15.49
CA LEU A 310 -3.68 -6.89 -15.22
C LEU A 310 -3.34 -7.39 -13.81
N ALA A 311 -4.33 -7.95 -13.11
CA ALA A 311 -4.17 -8.67 -11.85
C ALA A 311 -5.06 -9.92 -11.82
N GLN A 312 -4.54 -11.04 -11.32
CA GLN A 312 -5.20 -12.34 -11.35
C GLN A 312 -5.30 -12.93 -9.95
N ASP A 313 -6.47 -13.47 -9.59
CA ASP A 313 -6.68 -14.07 -8.27
C ASP A 313 -5.81 -15.32 -8.09
N ILE A 314 -5.17 -15.44 -6.92
CA ILE A 314 -4.34 -16.60 -6.60
C ILE A 314 -5.16 -17.59 -5.78
N ASN A 315 -5.30 -18.83 -6.27
CA ASN A 315 -5.75 -19.91 -5.41
C ASN A 315 -4.56 -20.56 -4.71
N PHE A 316 -4.37 -20.29 -3.43
CA PHE A 316 -3.27 -20.78 -2.61
C PHE A 316 -3.24 -22.30 -2.43
N ALA A 317 -4.34 -23.02 -2.73
CA ALA A 317 -4.31 -24.48 -2.80
C ALA A 317 -3.34 -25.01 -3.87
N VAL A 318 -2.94 -24.19 -4.85
CA VAL A 318 -1.93 -24.59 -5.85
C VAL A 318 -0.54 -24.81 -5.24
N TYR A 319 -0.25 -24.21 -4.09
CA TYR A 319 1.02 -24.41 -3.39
C TYR A 319 1.13 -25.80 -2.77
N ASP A 320 0.02 -26.48 -2.51
CA ASP A 320 0.01 -27.85 -1.97
C ASP A 320 0.64 -28.87 -2.93
N GLY A 321 0.60 -28.58 -4.23
CA GLY A 321 1.22 -29.42 -5.25
C GLY A 321 2.74 -29.30 -5.33
N LEU A 322 3.36 -28.26 -4.75
CA LEU A 322 4.81 -28.07 -4.78
C LEU A 322 5.53 -29.15 -3.97
N SER A 323 5.13 -29.35 -2.71
CA SER A 323 5.83 -30.25 -1.79
C SER A 323 6.00 -31.69 -2.31
N PRO A 324 4.96 -32.40 -2.82
CA PRO A 324 5.12 -33.75 -3.34
C PRO A 324 5.96 -33.83 -4.63
N VAL A 325 6.14 -32.71 -5.36
CA VAL A 325 6.85 -32.68 -6.64
C VAL A 325 8.32 -32.28 -6.45
N THR A 326 8.58 -31.30 -5.59
CA THR A 326 9.93 -30.72 -5.41
C THR A 326 10.61 -31.21 -4.13
N GLY A 327 9.86 -31.78 -3.19
CA GLY A 327 10.33 -32.06 -1.83
C GLY A 327 10.50 -30.81 -0.96
N TRP A 328 10.10 -29.63 -1.46
CA TRP A 328 10.17 -28.40 -0.68
C TRP A 328 9.11 -28.37 0.41
N ASP A 329 9.43 -27.64 1.46
CA ASP A 329 8.54 -27.41 2.58
C ASP A 329 7.68 -26.18 2.30
N VAL A 330 6.38 -26.31 2.51
CA VAL A 330 5.39 -25.29 2.16
C VAL A 330 4.45 -25.09 3.33
N LEU A 331 4.27 -23.83 3.74
CA LEU A 331 3.26 -23.40 4.69
C LEU A 331 2.32 -22.44 3.98
N ARG A 332 1.01 -22.49 4.27
CA ARG A 332 0.06 -21.53 3.71
C ARG A 332 -1.08 -21.23 4.67
N SER A 333 -1.73 -20.09 4.49
CA SER A 333 -2.98 -19.80 5.19
C SER A 333 -4.13 -20.69 4.68
N HIS A 334 -5.10 -20.96 5.55
CA HIS A 334 -6.24 -21.84 5.27
C HIS A 334 -7.61 -21.21 5.56
N SER A 335 -7.64 -20.02 6.16
CA SER A 335 -8.90 -19.31 6.45
C SER A 335 -9.50 -18.76 5.15
N GLU A 336 -10.70 -19.25 4.79
CA GLU A 336 -11.46 -18.72 3.65
C GLU A 336 -12.07 -17.33 3.90
N LEU A 337 -12.09 -16.89 5.17
CA LEU A 337 -12.65 -15.60 5.55
C LEU A 337 -11.65 -14.46 5.38
N ASP A 338 -10.36 -14.78 5.24
CA ASP A 338 -9.32 -13.78 5.09
C ASP A 338 -9.37 -13.15 3.70
N SER A 339 -9.21 -11.83 3.63
CA SER A 339 -9.13 -11.10 2.35
C SER A 339 -7.78 -11.24 1.65
N VAL A 340 -6.73 -11.59 2.40
CA VAL A 340 -5.37 -11.81 1.91
C VAL A 340 -4.86 -13.14 2.45
N HIS A 341 -4.32 -13.95 1.56
CA HIS A 341 -3.75 -15.25 1.88
C HIS A 341 -2.24 -15.21 1.71
N ALA A 342 -1.54 -16.13 2.37
CA ALA A 342 -0.08 -16.21 2.31
C ALA A 342 0.40 -17.64 2.08
N ALA A 343 1.56 -17.77 1.43
CA ALA A 343 2.34 -18.99 1.34
C ALA A 343 3.80 -18.68 1.66
N ALA A 344 4.43 -19.51 2.49
CA ALA A 344 5.86 -19.53 2.69
C ALA A 344 6.44 -20.82 2.09
N VAL A 345 7.57 -20.71 1.39
CA VAL A 345 8.28 -21.82 0.76
C VAL A 345 9.71 -21.86 1.25
N CYS A 346 10.19 -23.04 1.65
CA CYS A 346 11.57 -23.29 2.04
C CYS A 346 12.08 -24.60 1.46
N ALA A 347 13.05 -24.55 0.53
CA ALA A 347 13.56 -25.76 -0.13
C ALA A 347 14.32 -26.71 0.79
N LYS A 348 14.86 -26.22 1.92
CA LYS A 348 15.63 -26.99 2.90
C LYS A 348 14.89 -27.24 4.22
N GLY A 349 13.59 -26.93 4.26
CA GLY A 349 12.75 -27.13 5.43
C GLY A 349 12.81 -25.98 6.44
N PHE A 350 11.63 -25.59 6.92
CA PHE A 350 11.48 -24.59 7.97
C PHE A 350 12.05 -25.10 9.29
N GLY A 351 12.64 -24.20 10.07
CA GLY A 351 12.91 -24.49 11.47
C GLY A 351 11.65 -24.41 12.34
N PRO A 352 11.73 -24.87 13.60
CA PRO A 352 10.60 -24.94 14.50
C PRO A 352 10.02 -23.56 14.83
N ARG A 353 10.84 -22.52 14.95
CA ARG A 353 10.37 -21.17 15.31
C ARG A 353 9.58 -20.55 14.16
N ALA A 354 10.09 -20.64 12.94
CA ALA A 354 9.39 -20.16 11.74
C ALA A 354 8.02 -20.84 11.57
N ARG A 355 7.93 -22.15 11.80
CA ARG A 355 6.65 -22.89 11.76
C ARG A 355 5.67 -22.42 12.83
N GLU A 356 6.14 -22.29 14.07
CA GLU A 356 5.32 -21.83 15.19
C GLU A 356 4.75 -20.44 14.94
N VAL A 357 5.61 -19.50 14.50
CA VAL A 357 5.18 -18.14 14.18
C VAL A 357 4.26 -18.13 12.97
N PHE A 358 4.53 -18.91 11.92
CA PHE A 358 3.64 -18.98 10.77
C PHE A 358 2.23 -19.43 11.18
N ALA A 359 2.13 -20.51 11.98
CA ALA A 359 0.84 -20.99 12.47
C ALA A 359 0.13 -19.97 13.37
N ALA A 360 0.88 -19.27 14.23
CA ALA A 360 0.32 -18.26 15.13
C ALA A 360 -0.19 -17.03 14.38
N GLU A 361 0.51 -16.61 13.33
CA GLU A 361 0.27 -15.36 12.63
C GLU A 361 -0.64 -15.50 11.41
N TYR A 362 -0.54 -16.61 10.65
CA TYR A 362 -1.21 -16.77 9.34
C TYR A 362 -2.34 -17.80 9.33
N GLU A 363 -2.44 -18.68 10.34
CA GLU A 363 -3.51 -19.69 10.43
C GLU A 363 -4.56 -19.37 11.50
N ARG A 364 -4.20 -18.63 12.55
CA ARG A 364 -5.17 -18.15 13.54
C ARG A 364 -5.88 -16.91 13.02
N ARG A 365 -7.20 -16.83 13.27
CA ARG A 365 -8.08 -15.75 12.80
C ARG A 365 -7.44 -14.39 12.99
N ARG A 366 -7.30 -13.64 11.89
CA ARG A 366 -6.70 -12.32 11.91
C ARG A 366 -7.66 -11.30 12.51
N PRO A 367 -7.18 -10.40 13.38
CA PRO A 367 -7.92 -9.20 13.75
C PRO A 367 -8.04 -8.19 12.57
N SER A 368 -7.27 -8.35 11.49
CA SER A 368 -7.20 -7.38 10.38
C SER A 368 -8.45 -7.33 9.50
N ASP A 369 -9.23 -8.42 9.37
CA ASP A 369 -10.47 -8.37 8.61
C ASP A 369 -11.57 -7.59 9.37
N ASP A 370 -11.52 -7.59 10.71
CA ASP A 370 -12.39 -6.74 11.52
C ASP A 370 -12.09 -5.23 11.31
N LEU A 371 -10.85 -4.88 10.93
CA LEU A 371 -10.44 -3.48 10.72
C LEU A 371 -11.22 -2.82 9.58
N LEU A 372 -11.39 -3.51 8.45
CA LEU A 372 -12.12 -2.99 7.29
C LEU A 372 -13.61 -2.79 7.62
N ASP A 373 -14.20 -3.75 8.32
CA ASP A 373 -15.60 -3.70 8.76
C ASP A 373 -15.82 -2.57 9.78
N TYR A 374 -14.95 -2.44 10.78
CA TYR A 374 -15.03 -1.35 11.75
C TYR A 374 -14.76 0.01 11.11
N ALA A 375 -13.82 0.12 10.17
CA ALA A 375 -13.56 1.38 9.48
C ALA A 375 -14.74 1.79 8.57
N ALA A 376 -15.36 0.83 7.88
CA ALA A 376 -16.57 1.06 7.10
C ALA A 376 -17.75 1.46 8.00
N ALA A 377 -17.94 0.78 9.13
CA ALA A 377 -18.95 1.14 10.13
C ALA A 377 -18.70 2.55 10.69
N ALA A 378 -17.45 2.87 11.05
CA ALA A 378 -17.05 4.18 11.54
C ALA A 378 -17.40 5.28 10.55
N ARG A 379 -17.00 5.13 9.27
CA ARG A 379 -17.35 6.06 8.18
C ARG A 379 -18.86 6.18 8.00
N GLY A 380 -19.61 5.09 8.12
CA GLY A 380 -21.07 5.09 8.07
C GLY A 380 -21.71 5.91 9.20
N TYR A 381 -21.16 5.86 10.42
CA TYR A 381 -21.63 6.68 11.54
C TYR A 381 -21.23 8.15 11.42
N VAL A 382 -20.06 8.46 10.84
CA VAL A 382 -19.66 9.83 10.50
C VAL A 382 -20.69 10.46 9.56
N GLN A 383 -21.11 9.74 8.51
CA GLN A 383 -22.14 10.24 7.57
C GLN A 383 -23.49 10.51 8.26
N LYS A 384 -23.82 9.72 9.30
CA LYS A 384 -25.02 9.91 10.13
C LYS A 384 -24.85 10.99 11.22
N LYS A 385 -23.67 11.63 11.30
CA LYS A 385 -23.28 12.60 12.35
C LYS A 385 -23.34 12.03 13.78
N ASP A 386 -23.23 10.71 13.92
CA ASP A 386 -23.13 10.04 15.22
C ASP A 386 -21.66 9.86 15.58
N PHE A 387 -21.03 10.97 15.97
CA PHE A 387 -19.58 11.03 16.19
C PHE A 387 -19.13 10.18 17.37
N SER A 388 -19.95 10.02 18.42
CA SER A 388 -19.60 9.15 19.55
C SER A 388 -19.54 7.68 19.16
N ARG A 389 -20.45 7.18 18.30
CA ARG A 389 -20.35 5.81 17.77
C ARG A 389 -19.18 5.67 16.79
N ALA A 390 -19.01 6.63 15.89
CA ALA A 390 -17.88 6.64 14.97
C ALA A 390 -16.53 6.59 15.70
N LEU A 391 -16.36 7.38 16.76
CA LEU A 391 -15.15 7.38 17.58
C LEU A 391 -14.88 6.00 18.19
N ARG A 392 -15.90 5.33 18.75
CA ARG A 392 -15.72 3.98 19.31
C ARG A 392 -15.23 2.98 18.27
N PHE A 393 -15.74 3.03 17.05
CA PHE A 393 -15.28 2.16 15.98
C PHE A 393 -13.86 2.52 15.53
N PHE A 394 -13.53 3.80 15.38
CA PHE A 394 -12.16 4.20 15.05
C PHE A 394 -11.15 3.84 16.15
N LEU A 395 -11.51 3.98 17.43
CA LEU A 395 -10.67 3.50 18.54
C LEU A 395 -10.49 1.98 18.49
N ARG A 396 -11.54 1.23 18.14
CA ARG A 396 -11.41 -0.22 17.91
C ARG A 396 -10.51 -0.52 16.71
N CYS A 397 -10.59 0.26 15.63
CA CYS A 397 -9.66 0.15 14.52
C CYS A 397 -8.21 0.38 14.98
N ILE A 398 -7.96 1.37 15.84
CA ILE A 398 -6.64 1.65 16.42
C ILE A 398 -6.17 0.52 17.34
N GLU A 399 -7.07 -0.15 18.07
CA GLU A 399 -6.67 -1.34 18.85
C GLU A 399 -6.20 -2.50 17.94
N LEU A 400 -6.69 -2.56 16.71
CA LEU A 400 -6.35 -3.60 15.73
C LEU A 400 -5.11 -3.22 14.89
N ASP A 401 -4.98 -1.95 14.54
CA ASP A 401 -3.82 -1.38 13.87
C ASP A 401 -3.38 -0.10 14.61
N PRO A 402 -2.61 -0.24 15.70
CA PRO A 402 -2.21 0.89 16.53
C PRO A 402 -1.27 1.84 15.82
N ASP A 403 -0.68 1.45 14.70
CA ASP A 403 0.37 2.21 14.06
C ASP A 403 -0.05 2.79 12.70
N ASP A 404 -1.35 2.76 12.38
CA ASP A 404 -1.89 3.47 11.21
C ASP A 404 -2.21 4.94 11.54
N PRO A 405 -1.45 5.90 10.98
CA PRO A 405 -1.73 7.32 11.18
C PRO A 405 -3.11 7.72 10.65
N GLU A 406 -3.64 7.11 9.58
CA GLU A 406 -4.97 7.50 9.10
C GLU A 406 -6.03 7.23 10.17
N LEU A 407 -6.00 6.06 10.81
CA LEU A 407 -6.98 5.70 11.84
C LEU A 407 -6.93 6.67 13.02
N ARG A 408 -5.72 7.06 13.43
CA ARG A 408 -5.52 8.05 14.49
C ARG A 408 -5.96 9.44 14.09
N TYR A 409 -5.67 9.87 12.85
CA TYR A 409 -6.16 11.14 12.31
C TYR A 409 -7.69 11.18 12.30
N ARG A 410 -8.34 10.13 11.79
CA ARG A 410 -9.80 10.00 11.74
C ARG A 410 -10.41 9.95 13.13
N ALA A 411 -9.82 9.21 14.07
CA ALA A 411 -10.24 9.18 15.46
C ALA A 411 -10.14 10.58 16.09
N GLY A 412 -9.03 11.29 15.83
CA GLY A 412 -8.82 12.66 16.27
C GLY A 412 -9.89 13.63 15.74
N GLU A 413 -10.12 13.62 14.43
CA GLU A 413 -11.15 14.44 13.77
C GLU A 413 -12.54 14.17 14.35
N VAL A 414 -12.93 12.90 14.46
CA VAL A 414 -14.23 12.50 15.00
C VAL A 414 -14.33 12.80 16.50
N ALA A 415 -13.24 12.70 17.26
CA ALA A 415 -13.20 13.07 18.67
C ALA A 415 -13.41 14.57 18.87
N LEU A 416 -12.90 15.43 17.98
CA LEU A 416 -13.19 16.86 18.00
C LEU A 416 -14.68 17.13 17.80
N ASP A 417 -15.28 16.50 16.80
CA ASP A 417 -16.71 16.68 16.50
C ASP A 417 -17.61 16.07 17.59
N ALA A 418 -17.13 15.05 18.29
CA ALA A 418 -17.80 14.44 19.45
C ALA A 418 -17.60 15.20 20.78
N GLY A 419 -16.75 16.24 20.82
CA GLY A 419 -16.45 17.00 22.04
C GLY A 419 -15.40 16.36 22.97
N HIS A 420 -14.74 15.29 22.54
CA HIS A 420 -13.72 14.57 23.31
C HIS A 420 -12.31 15.11 23.03
N TYR A 421 -12.06 16.39 23.32
CA TYR A 421 -10.86 17.11 22.86
C TYR A 421 -9.53 16.54 23.40
N ALA A 422 -9.49 16.04 24.64
CA ALA A 422 -8.29 15.43 25.20
C ALA A 422 -7.92 14.13 24.48
N VAL A 423 -8.93 13.31 24.13
CA VAL A 423 -8.73 12.09 23.31
C VAL A 423 -8.25 12.49 21.92
N ALA A 424 -8.82 13.55 21.34
CA ALA A 424 -8.37 14.05 20.05
C ALA A 424 -6.88 14.42 20.08
N VAL A 425 -6.42 15.15 21.10
CA VAL A 425 -4.99 15.50 21.23
C VAL A 425 -4.10 14.26 21.35
N ASP A 426 -4.44 13.30 22.21
CA ASP A 426 -3.62 12.09 22.41
C ASP A 426 -3.51 11.28 21.10
N GLU A 427 -4.64 11.04 20.44
CA GLU A 427 -4.65 10.30 19.17
C GLU A 427 -3.94 11.03 18.04
N LEU A 428 -4.14 12.35 17.94
CA LEU A 428 -3.47 13.16 16.92
C LEU A 428 -1.96 13.26 17.15
N LEU A 429 -1.48 13.34 18.40
CA LEU A 429 -0.03 13.35 18.68
C LEU A 429 0.60 11.99 18.35
N ARG A 430 -0.04 10.89 18.74
CA ARG A 430 0.45 9.54 18.38
C ARG A 430 0.43 9.32 16.88
N GLY A 431 -0.65 9.75 16.22
CA GLY A 431 -0.77 9.67 14.77
C GLY A 431 0.26 10.54 14.05
N PHE A 432 0.54 11.73 14.58
CA PHE A 432 1.58 12.63 14.07
C PHE A 432 2.97 11.97 14.10
N ASP A 433 3.32 11.29 15.19
CA ASP A 433 4.59 10.58 15.29
C ASP A 433 4.70 9.39 14.31
N LEU A 434 3.54 8.81 13.94
CA LEU A 434 3.45 7.69 13.00
C LEU A 434 3.40 8.14 11.53
N ASP A 435 2.85 9.32 11.23
CA ASP A 435 2.67 9.88 9.89
C ASP A 435 3.94 10.52 9.33
N VAL A 436 4.95 9.68 9.13
CA VAL A 436 6.23 10.13 8.57
C VAL A 436 6.11 10.52 7.09
N ALA A 437 5.05 10.09 6.41
CA ALA A 437 4.72 10.56 5.06
C ALA A 437 4.11 11.97 5.05
N MET A 438 3.71 12.47 6.23
CA MET A 438 2.92 13.68 6.41
C MET A 438 1.74 13.73 5.43
N ALA A 439 1.07 12.59 5.26
CA ALA A 439 -0.07 12.46 4.35
C ALA A 439 -1.31 13.17 4.88
N TRP A 440 -1.36 13.40 6.20
CA TRP A 440 -2.47 14.04 6.89
C TRP A 440 -1.99 15.30 7.59
N ASP A 441 -2.83 16.35 7.59
CA ASP A 441 -2.50 17.60 8.28
C ASP A 441 -2.83 17.49 9.78
N PHE A 442 -2.06 16.67 10.49
CA PHE A 442 -2.12 16.54 11.94
C PHE A 442 -1.87 17.88 12.64
N ASP A 443 -0.99 18.73 12.09
CA ASP A 443 -0.71 20.07 12.62
C ASP A 443 -1.99 20.92 12.67
N PHE A 444 -2.80 20.92 11.59
CA PHE A 444 -4.08 21.62 11.56
C PHE A 444 -5.08 21.07 12.57
N GLN A 445 -5.22 19.74 12.65
CA GLN A 445 -6.17 19.14 13.59
C GLN A 445 -5.75 19.34 15.05
N LEU A 446 -4.45 19.32 15.36
CA LEU A 446 -3.92 19.66 16.68
C LEU A 446 -4.19 21.14 17.00
N GLY A 447 -4.00 22.04 16.03
CA GLY A 447 -4.40 23.45 16.17
C GLY A 447 -5.88 23.62 16.52
N ARG A 448 -6.76 22.86 15.85
CA ARG A 448 -8.20 22.81 16.18
C ARG A 448 -8.45 22.26 17.59
N ALA A 449 -7.78 21.18 17.95
CA ALA A 449 -7.93 20.54 19.26
C ALA A 449 -7.54 21.47 20.41
N TYR A 450 -6.37 22.10 20.33
CA TYR A 450 -5.91 23.05 21.33
C TYR A 450 -6.76 24.33 21.37
N THR A 451 -7.32 24.77 20.22
CA THR A 451 -8.30 25.87 20.20
C THR A 451 -9.53 25.52 21.04
N LEU A 452 -10.09 24.32 20.88
CA LEU A 452 -11.28 23.87 21.59
C LEU A 452 -11.01 23.57 23.08
N LEU A 453 -9.77 23.26 23.44
CA LEU A 453 -9.31 23.16 24.83
C LEU A 453 -9.04 24.52 25.49
N GLY A 454 -9.03 25.62 24.73
CA GLY A 454 -8.70 26.96 25.22
C GLY A 454 -7.20 27.24 25.36
N GLU A 455 -6.33 26.31 24.92
CA GLU A 455 -4.88 26.48 24.93
C GLU A 455 -4.41 27.23 23.68
N HIS A 456 -4.74 28.53 23.61
CA HIS A 456 -4.60 29.34 22.41
C HIS A 456 -3.16 29.47 21.90
N ASP A 457 -2.16 29.54 22.78
CA ASP A 457 -0.76 29.67 22.36
C ASP A 457 -0.26 28.40 21.66
N LYS A 458 -0.56 27.22 22.21
CA LYS A 458 -0.26 25.94 21.54
C LYS A 458 -1.01 25.82 20.21
N ALA A 459 -2.27 26.26 20.16
CA ALA A 459 -3.03 26.25 18.92
C ALA A 459 -2.38 27.12 17.83
N LEU A 460 -1.87 28.30 18.18
CA LEU A 460 -1.13 29.17 17.26
C LEU A 460 0.16 28.52 16.76
N ASP A 461 0.91 27.83 17.63
CA ASP A 461 2.12 27.09 17.23
C ASP A 461 1.81 26.00 16.20
N TRP A 462 0.81 25.17 16.47
CA TRP A 462 0.41 24.07 15.58
C TRP A 462 -0.17 24.58 14.25
N TYR A 463 -1.04 25.60 14.27
CA TYR A 463 -1.51 26.21 13.03
C TYR A 463 -0.39 26.88 12.24
N GLY A 464 0.62 27.44 12.92
CA GLY A 464 1.81 27.98 12.26
C GLY A 464 2.60 26.91 11.51
N ARG A 465 2.70 25.70 12.06
CA ARG A 465 3.32 24.53 11.38
C ARG A 465 2.51 24.08 10.17
N SER A 466 1.17 23.97 10.30
CA SER A 466 0.28 23.66 9.18
C SER A 466 0.43 24.67 8.03
N LEU A 467 0.45 25.98 8.33
CA LEU A 467 0.68 27.02 7.31
C LEU A 467 2.08 26.98 6.68
N ALA A 468 3.10 26.48 7.39
CA ALA A 468 4.42 26.30 6.80
C ALA A 468 4.44 25.19 5.74
N ARG A 469 3.47 24.26 5.79
CA ARG A 469 3.28 23.21 4.78
C ARG A 469 2.50 23.75 3.58
N GLU A 470 1.30 24.27 3.85
CA GLU A 470 0.42 24.84 2.83
C GLU A 470 -0.44 25.97 3.40
N ASP A 471 -0.51 27.07 2.66
CA ASP A 471 -1.35 28.21 3.00
C ASP A 471 -2.83 27.88 2.74
N HIS A 472 -3.65 27.83 3.79
CA HIS A 472 -5.07 27.50 3.66
C HIS A 472 -5.98 28.58 4.29
N PRO A 473 -7.05 29.05 3.60
CA PRO A 473 -7.95 30.09 4.10
C PRO A 473 -8.56 29.78 5.48
N VAL A 474 -8.89 28.50 5.73
CA VAL A 474 -9.47 28.04 7.00
C VAL A 474 -8.48 28.22 8.15
N THR A 475 -7.22 27.80 7.95
CA THR A 475 -6.16 27.87 8.98
C THR A 475 -5.84 29.32 9.32
N LEU A 476 -5.68 30.18 8.31
CA LEU A 476 -5.49 31.62 8.48
C LEU A 476 -6.65 32.26 9.25
N THR A 477 -7.88 31.89 8.94
CA THR A 477 -9.06 32.41 9.63
C THR A 477 -9.12 31.95 11.08
N ASN A 478 -8.76 30.70 11.38
CA ASN A 478 -8.70 30.21 12.76
C ASN A 478 -7.62 30.94 13.58
N ILE A 479 -6.43 31.18 13.01
CA ILE A 479 -5.40 32.00 13.66
C ILE A 479 -5.91 33.44 13.90
N GLY A 480 -6.58 34.03 12.90
CA GLY A 480 -7.17 35.37 13.03
C GLY A 480 -8.19 35.45 14.16
N VAL A 481 -9.01 34.40 14.33
CA VAL A 481 -9.97 34.28 15.43
C VAL A 481 -9.25 34.23 16.78
N LEU A 482 -8.19 33.43 16.91
CA LEU A 482 -7.39 33.35 18.14
C LEU A 482 -6.73 34.69 18.49
N HIS A 483 -6.20 35.41 17.50
CA HIS A 483 -5.65 36.75 17.70
C HIS A 483 -6.72 37.76 18.15
N ALA A 484 -7.89 37.75 17.52
CA ALA A 484 -8.99 38.63 17.92
C ALA A 484 -9.46 38.34 19.36
N HIS A 485 -9.56 37.06 19.75
CA HIS A 485 -9.85 36.68 21.13
C HIS A 485 -8.79 37.15 22.13
N GLY A 486 -7.53 37.26 21.70
CA GLY A 486 -6.44 37.82 22.49
C GLY A 486 -6.30 39.35 22.40
N GLY A 487 -7.26 40.08 21.81
CA GLY A 487 -7.22 41.53 21.62
C GLY A 487 -6.22 42.02 20.56
N ARG A 488 -5.59 41.11 19.81
CA ARG A 488 -4.60 41.40 18.77
C ARG A 488 -5.28 41.63 17.42
N PHE A 489 -6.05 42.72 17.35
CA PHE A 489 -6.94 42.98 16.21
C PHE A 489 -6.19 43.27 14.89
N ALA A 490 -5.01 43.88 14.95
CA ALA A 490 -4.20 44.15 13.75
C ALA A 490 -3.72 42.84 13.10
N GLU A 491 -3.26 41.89 13.92
CA GLU A 491 -2.84 40.56 13.48
C GLU A 491 -4.03 39.76 12.95
N ALA A 492 -5.19 39.83 13.63
CA ALA A 492 -6.43 39.21 13.16
C ALA A 492 -6.83 39.73 11.77
N HIS A 493 -6.83 41.05 11.57
CA HIS A 493 -7.14 41.68 10.28
C HIS A 493 -6.20 41.19 9.18
N ARG A 494 -4.89 41.12 9.45
CA ARG A 494 -3.89 40.64 8.51
C ARG A 494 -4.18 39.21 8.06
N HIS A 495 -4.54 38.32 8.99
CA HIS A 495 -4.80 36.92 8.67
C HIS A 495 -6.12 36.72 7.90
N TYR A 496 -7.19 37.44 8.27
CA TYR A 496 -8.44 37.40 7.50
C TYR A 496 -8.26 37.95 6.08
N THR A 497 -7.48 39.01 5.91
CA THR A 497 -7.21 39.58 4.59
C THR A 497 -6.37 38.63 3.74
N ARG A 498 -5.37 37.95 4.33
CA ARG A 498 -4.61 36.90 3.63
C ARG A 498 -5.50 35.71 3.26
N ALA A 499 -6.42 35.29 4.12
CA ALA A 499 -7.37 34.23 3.81
C ALA A 499 -8.25 34.58 2.59
N LEU A 500 -8.74 35.83 2.52
CA LEU A 500 -9.51 36.34 1.38
C LEU A 500 -8.68 36.59 0.12
N ALA A 501 -7.36 36.77 0.26
CA ALA A 501 -6.45 36.83 -0.89
C ALA A 501 -6.25 35.45 -1.53
N LEU A 502 -6.30 34.38 -0.73
CA LEU A 502 -6.27 33.00 -1.21
C LEU A 502 -7.62 32.55 -1.78
N ASP A 503 -8.72 32.85 -1.08
CA ASP A 503 -10.07 32.60 -1.54
C ASP A 503 -10.97 33.82 -1.27
N PRO A 504 -11.20 34.67 -2.29
CA PRO A 504 -12.08 35.84 -2.20
C PRO A 504 -13.52 35.51 -1.81
N HIS A 505 -13.96 34.26 -2.03
CA HIS A 505 -15.31 33.79 -1.74
C HIS A 505 -15.46 33.18 -0.35
N TYR A 506 -14.38 33.04 0.43
CA TYR A 506 -14.42 32.42 1.75
C TYR A 506 -15.23 33.24 2.78
N GLU A 507 -16.52 32.90 2.91
CA GLU A 507 -17.51 33.65 3.70
C GLU A 507 -17.10 33.87 5.14
N ARG A 508 -16.56 32.82 5.79
CA ARG A 508 -16.17 32.89 7.20
C ARG A 508 -15.09 33.94 7.45
N ALA A 509 -14.10 34.11 6.57
CA ALA A 509 -13.10 35.18 6.74
C ALA A 509 -13.72 36.56 6.51
N ARG A 510 -14.64 36.69 5.54
CA ARG A 510 -15.33 37.95 5.24
C ARG A 510 -16.16 38.41 6.43
N ASP A 511 -16.95 37.52 7.01
CA ASP A 511 -17.78 37.81 8.17
C ASP A 511 -16.93 38.19 9.38
N ARG A 512 -15.85 37.43 9.65
CA ARG A 512 -14.93 37.75 10.75
C ARG A 512 -14.23 39.09 10.56
N LEU A 513 -13.85 39.44 9.34
CA LEU A 513 -13.26 40.74 9.01
C LEU A 513 -14.27 41.89 9.18
N ALA A 514 -15.53 41.69 8.82
CA ALA A 514 -16.59 42.66 9.04
C ALA A 514 -16.82 42.90 10.54
N THR A 515 -17.03 41.84 11.31
CA THR A 515 -17.19 41.93 12.78
C THR A 515 -15.99 42.59 13.45
N LEU A 516 -14.77 42.31 12.98
CA LEU A 516 -13.55 42.91 13.52
C LEU A 516 -13.53 44.44 13.31
N LYS A 517 -13.99 44.93 12.16
CA LYS A 517 -14.05 46.38 11.88
C LYS A 517 -15.02 47.09 12.81
N ASP A 518 -16.16 46.48 13.08
CA ASP A 518 -17.15 47.01 14.01
C ASP A 518 -16.59 47.07 15.44
N LEU A 519 -15.88 46.02 15.88
CA LEU A 519 -15.23 45.97 17.21
C LEU A 519 -14.15 47.04 17.39
N VAL A 520 -13.26 47.19 16.40
CA VAL A 520 -12.17 48.18 16.44
C VAL A 520 -12.73 49.60 16.42
N TRP A 521 -13.83 49.83 15.69
CA TRP A 521 -14.55 51.10 15.69
C TRP A 521 -15.18 51.41 17.05
N GLU A 522 -15.82 50.43 17.70
CA GLU A 522 -16.37 50.61 19.05
C GLU A 522 -15.31 50.88 20.12
N GLU A 523 -14.15 50.21 20.08
CA GLU A 523 -13.04 50.51 20.98
C GLU A 523 -12.46 51.90 20.76
N ALA A 524 -12.31 52.32 19.49
CA ALA A 524 -11.87 53.66 19.17
C ALA A 524 -12.85 54.70 19.75
N VAL A 525 -14.16 54.50 19.56
CA VAL A 525 -15.21 55.38 20.10
C VAL A 525 -15.17 55.43 21.64
N LYS A 526 -15.08 54.28 22.33
CA LYS A 526 -14.93 54.25 23.80
C LYS A 526 -13.67 54.96 24.28
N GLY A 527 -12.56 54.83 23.55
CA GLY A 527 -11.31 55.55 23.83
C GLY A 527 -11.48 57.07 23.71
N PHE A 528 -12.21 57.55 22.69
CA PHE A 528 -12.52 58.97 22.53
C PHE A 528 -13.46 59.50 23.63
N GLU A 529 -14.47 58.74 24.04
CA GLU A 529 -15.39 59.13 25.12
C GLU A 529 -14.68 59.15 26.50
N ALA A 530 -13.81 58.19 26.78
CA ALA A 530 -12.99 58.17 27.99
C ALA A 530 -12.01 59.36 28.04
N ALA A 531 -11.41 59.73 26.91
CA ALA A 531 -10.55 60.91 26.80
C ALA A 531 -11.33 62.24 26.96
N ALA A 532 -12.59 62.29 26.49
CA ALA A 532 -13.46 63.45 26.62
C ALA A 532 -14.05 63.62 28.06
N GLY A 533 -14.07 62.57 28.87
CA GLY A 533 -14.56 62.57 30.26
C GLY A 533 -13.51 62.86 31.34
N ALA A 534 -12.23 62.97 31.00
CA ALA A 534 -11.17 63.25 31.97
C ALA A 534 -11.14 64.76 32.34
N PRO A 535 -11.27 65.14 33.63
CA PRO A 535 -11.24 66.54 34.02
C PRO A 535 -9.84 67.15 33.79
N SER A 536 -9.80 68.23 33.01
CA SER A 536 -8.63 69.08 32.80
C SER A 536 -8.04 69.54 34.15
N ALA A 537 -6.88 68.99 34.52
CA ALA A 537 -6.07 69.52 35.61
C ALA A 537 -5.49 70.87 35.16
N ALA A 538 -6.08 71.93 35.71
CA ALA A 538 -5.80 73.33 35.38
C ALA A 538 -4.32 73.72 35.51
N SER A 539 -3.81 74.44 34.50
CA SER A 539 -2.73 75.40 34.69
C SER A 539 -3.31 76.70 35.26
N LYS A 540 -3.05 76.97 36.54
CA LYS A 540 -3.14 78.32 37.10
C LYS A 540 -1.72 78.86 37.24
N GLY A 541 -1.38 79.82 36.38
CA GLY A 541 -0.37 80.83 36.64
C GLY A 541 -0.97 81.98 37.43
#